data_AF-A0A7J2K7G2-F1
#
_entry.id   AF-A0A7J2K7G2-F1
#
_cell.length_a   1.000
_cell.length_b   1.000
_cell.length_c   1.000
_cell.angle_alpha   90.00
_cell.angle_beta   90.00
_cell.angle_gamma   90.00
#
_symmetry.space_group_name_H-M   'P 1'
#
loop_
_entity.id
_entity.type
_entity.pdbx_description
1 polymer ?
#
loop_
_entity_poly.entity_id
_entity_poly.type
_entity_poly.pdbx_seq_one_letter_code
_entity_poly.pdbx_strand_id
1 'polypeptide(L)'
;MDKNLIRILEQSENYLSAEVKEYGVIIDLDRRLILHDCADWERVRLEFKLCKHLAALLLNLDEDYARNILKDIIVNRGLWNFGRLERSGET
;
A
#
# COMPACT_ATOMS: atom_id res chain seq x y z
N MET A 1 -5.73 15.20 -2.15
CA MET A 1 -4.27 15.08 -2.18
C MET A 1 -3.85 15.21 -3.64
N ASP A 2 -2.82 16.01 -3.92
CA ASP A 2 -2.41 16.27 -5.29
C ASP A 2 -1.80 15.02 -5.92
N LYS A 3 -2.28 14.63 -7.12
CA LYS A 3 -1.81 13.44 -7.84
C LYS A 3 -0.30 13.46 -8.10
N ASN A 4 0.27 14.65 -8.23
CA ASN A 4 1.70 14.88 -8.46
C ASN A 4 2.60 14.39 -7.31
N LEU A 5 2.01 14.05 -6.15
CA LEU A 5 2.73 13.50 -5.00
C LEU A 5 2.72 11.97 -4.98
N ILE A 6 2.14 11.30 -5.98
CA ILE A 6 2.14 9.85 -6.08
C ILE A 6 3.06 9.46 -7.24
N ARG A 7 4.06 8.64 -6.94
CA ARG A 7 5.00 8.13 -7.93
C ARG A 7 5.02 6.61 -7.88
N ILE A 8 4.60 5.97 -8.97
CA ILE A 8 4.75 4.52 -9.12
C ILE A 8 6.21 4.24 -9.47
N LEU A 9 6.86 3.38 -8.69
CA LEU A 9 8.25 2.97 -8.91
C LEU A 9 8.31 1.66 -9.68
N GLU A 10 7.47 0.70 -9.30
CA GLU A 10 7.34 -0.59 -9.95
C GLU A 10 5.88 -1.04 -9.94
N GLN A 11 5.43 -1.59 -11.07
CA GLN A 11 4.09 -2.17 -11.17
C GLN A 11 4.14 -3.40 -12.08
N SER A 12 3.65 -4.51 -11.56
CA SER A 12 3.36 -5.74 -12.29
C SER A 12 2.00 -6.28 -11.86
N GLU A 13 1.59 -7.44 -12.40
CA GLU A 13 0.32 -8.08 -12.03
C GLU A 13 0.19 -8.32 -10.52
N ASN A 14 1.27 -8.76 -9.86
CA ASN A 14 1.24 -9.19 -8.46
C ASN A 14 2.10 -8.34 -7.53
N TYR A 15 2.65 -7.22 -8.01
CA TYR A 15 3.52 -6.36 -7.21
C TYR A 15 3.36 -4.89 -7.57
N LEU A 16 3.35 -4.05 -6.54
CA LEU A 16 3.35 -2.60 -6.66
C LEU A 16 4.32 -2.01 -5.62
N SER A 17 5.21 -1.13 -6.07
CA SER A 17 5.92 -0.21 -5.18
C SER A 17 5.72 1.24 -5.64
N ALA A 18 5.53 2.12 -4.67
CA ALA A 18 5.25 3.53 -4.94
C ALA A 18 5.73 4.42 -3.80
N GLU A 19 5.91 5.70 -4.12
CA GLU A 19 6.05 6.76 -3.15
C GLU A 19 4.76 7.59 -3.12
N VAL A 20 4.28 7.90 -1.91
CA VAL A 20 3.16 8.81 -1.68
C VAL A 20 3.65 9.92 -0.78
N LYS A 21 3.92 11.09 -1.38
CA LYS A 21 4.74 12.16 -0.82
C LYS A 21 6.15 11.65 -0.50
N GLU A 22 6.61 11.81 0.74
CA GLU A 22 7.87 11.26 1.23
C GLU A 22 7.79 9.78 1.60
N TYR A 23 6.61 9.17 1.71
CA TYR A 23 6.41 7.82 2.28
C TYR A 23 6.48 6.69 1.24
N GLY A 24 7.11 5.58 1.58
CA GLY A 24 7.16 4.38 0.73
C GLY A 24 5.96 3.47 0.94
N VAL A 25 5.47 2.85 -0.14
CA VAL A 25 4.40 1.85 -0.12
C VAL A 25 4.83 0.64 -0.95
N ILE A 26 4.65 -0.55 -0.40
CA ILE A 26 4.76 -1.82 -1.12
C ILE A 26 3.45 -2.59 -0.96
N ILE A 27 2.90 -3.08 -2.06
CA ILE A 27 1.79 -4.04 -2.09
C ILE A 27 2.28 -5.26 -2.86
N ASP A 28 2.52 -6.35 -2.14
CA ASP A 28 2.94 -7.64 -2.68
C ASP A 28 1.73 -8.58 -2.62
N LEU A 29 1.10 -8.82 -3.77
CA LEU A 29 -0.11 -9.65 -3.87
C LEU A 29 0.22 -11.14 -3.73
N ASP A 30 1.39 -11.57 -4.18
CA ASP A 30 1.85 -12.96 -4.03
C ASP A 30 2.00 -13.34 -2.56
N ARG A 31 2.57 -12.42 -1.75
CA ARG A 31 2.73 -12.59 -0.31
C ARG A 31 1.54 -12.09 0.50
N ARG A 32 0.57 -11.43 -0.13
CA ARG A 32 -0.54 -10.71 0.52
C ARG A 32 -0.04 -9.80 1.63
N LEU A 33 0.90 -8.93 1.29
CA LEU A 33 1.60 -8.07 2.23
C LEU A 33 1.50 -6.61 1.78
N ILE A 34 1.10 -5.73 2.70
CA ILE A 34 1.19 -4.28 2.51
C ILE A 34 2.24 -3.73 3.48
N LEU A 35 3.25 -3.05 2.96
CA LEU A 35 4.23 -2.31 3.76
C LEU A 35 4.08 -0.82 3.53
N HIS A 36 4.15 -0.05 4.61
CA HIS A 36 4.12 1.41 4.56
C HIS A 36 4.81 2.00 5.81
N ASP A 37 5.31 3.22 5.72
CA ASP A 37 6.15 3.87 6.73
C ASP A 37 5.59 5.17 7.31
N CYS A 38 4.37 5.61 6.92
CA CYS A 38 3.80 6.82 7.51
C CYS A 38 3.41 6.63 8.98
N ALA A 39 3.49 7.67 9.81
CA ALA A 39 3.17 7.61 11.23
C ALA A 39 1.73 7.10 11.53
N ASP A 40 0.75 7.45 10.70
CA ASP A 40 -0.63 6.97 10.85
C ASP A 40 -0.75 5.44 10.64
N TRP A 41 0.17 4.85 9.88
CA TRP A 41 0.11 3.45 9.44
C TRP A 41 0.20 2.49 10.61
N GLU A 42 1.10 2.75 11.56
CA GLU A 42 1.35 1.88 12.71
C GLU A 42 0.10 1.66 13.57
N ARG A 43 -0.74 2.69 13.66
CA ARG A 43 -2.03 2.61 14.35
C ARG A 43 -3.07 1.88 13.51
N VAL A 44 -3.26 2.30 12.25
CA VAL A 44 -4.38 1.78 11.43
C VAL A 44 -4.15 0.35 10.94
N ARG A 45 -2.90 -0.10 10.77
CA ARG A 45 -2.56 -1.47 10.34
C ARG A 45 -3.05 -2.53 11.33
N LEU A 46 -3.05 -2.22 12.63
CA LEU A 46 -3.52 -3.14 13.68
C LEU A 46 -5.03 -3.38 13.63
N GLU A 47 -5.76 -2.43 13.05
CA GLU A 47 -7.21 -2.50 12.84
C GLU A 47 -7.57 -2.98 11.42
N PHE A 48 -6.59 -3.41 10.61
CA PHE A 48 -6.74 -3.74 9.18
C PHE A 48 -7.40 -2.61 8.37
N LYS A 49 -7.07 -1.37 8.70
CA LYS A 49 -7.55 -0.16 8.00
C LYS A 49 -6.45 0.40 7.09
N LEU A 50 -6.87 0.99 5.97
CA LEU A 50 -5.97 1.72 5.08
C LEU A 50 -5.85 3.17 5.53
N CYS A 51 -4.63 3.71 5.54
CA CYS A 51 -4.43 5.14 5.78
C CYS A 51 -4.82 5.95 4.54
N LYS A 52 -4.90 7.29 4.69
CA LYS A 52 -5.20 8.20 3.59
C LYS A 52 -4.22 8.11 2.41
N HIS A 53 -2.97 7.70 2.65
CA HIS A 53 -1.97 7.56 1.60
C HIS A 53 -2.25 6.35 0.72
N LEU A 54 -2.55 5.19 1.31
CA LEU A 54 -2.94 3.99 0.57
C LEU A 54 -4.26 4.18 -0.17
N ALA A 55 -5.24 4.84 0.47
CA ALA A 55 -6.48 5.19 -0.21
C ALA A 55 -6.22 6.08 -1.44
N ALA A 56 -5.36 7.10 -1.30
CA ALA A 56 -5.02 7.97 -2.41
C ALA A 56 -4.21 7.26 -3.51
N LEU A 57 -3.28 6.37 -3.15
CA LEU A 57 -2.54 5.55 -4.11
C LEU A 57 -3.52 4.72 -4.95
N LEU A 58 -4.37 3.92 -4.30
CA LEU A 58 -5.32 3.04 -4.98
C LEU A 58 -6.29 3.82 -5.89
N LEU A 59 -6.74 5.00 -5.48
CA LEU A 59 -7.59 5.89 -6.30
C LEU A 59 -6.88 6.53 -7.49
N ASN A 60 -5.55 6.40 -7.60
CA ASN A 60 -4.74 6.93 -8.70
C ASN A 60 -4.10 5.85 -9.56
N LEU A 61 -4.35 4.57 -9.26
CA LEU A 61 -3.99 3.46 -10.13
C LEU A 61 -5.04 3.29 -11.23
N ASP A 62 -4.72 2.42 -12.20
CA ASP A 62 -5.73 1.85 -13.08
C ASP A 62 -6.87 1.24 -12.26
N GLU A 63 -8.11 1.45 -12.72
CA GLU A 63 -9.31 1.14 -11.95
C GLU A 63 -9.49 -0.37 -11.74
N ASP A 64 -9.15 -1.17 -12.74
CA ASP A 64 -9.29 -2.62 -12.68
C ASP A 64 -8.18 -3.23 -11.83
N TYR A 65 -6.94 -2.71 -11.96
CA TYR A 65 -5.83 -3.09 -11.10
C TYR A 65 -6.14 -2.80 -9.62
N ALA A 66 -6.60 -1.59 -9.30
CA ALA A 66 -6.97 -1.21 -7.92
C ALA A 66 -8.12 -2.08 -7.38
N ARG A 67 -9.12 -2.38 -8.22
CA ARG A 67 -10.22 -3.28 -7.85
C ARG A 67 -9.74 -4.69 -7.56
N ASN A 68 -8.80 -5.21 -8.32
CA ASN A 68 -8.26 -6.55 -8.10
C ASN A 68 -7.56 -6.65 -6.74
N ILE A 69 -6.73 -5.66 -6.39
CA ILE A 69 -6.10 -5.57 -5.06
C ILE A 69 -7.16 -5.54 -3.95
N LEU A 70 -8.14 -4.63 -4.05
CA LEU A 70 -9.16 -4.47 -3.02
C LEU A 70 -10.05 -5.71 -2.86
N LYS A 71 -10.42 -6.36 -3.97
CA LYS A 71 -11.19 -7.61 -3.94
C LYS A 71 -10.40 -8.72 -3.25
N ASP A 72 -9.12 -8.88 -3.57
CA ASP A 72 -8.28 -9.91 -2.92
C ASP A 72 -8.15 -9.63 -1.42
N ILE A 73 -7.94 -8.38 -1.01
CA ILE A 73 -7.91 -8.00 0.42
C ILE A 73 -9.21 -8.35 1.13
N ILE A 74 -10.38 -8.10 0.51
CA ILE A 74 -11.67 -8.38 1.13
C ILE A 74 -11.93 -9.89 1.22
N VAL A 75 -11.70 -10.62 0.13
CA VAL A 75 -11.98 -12.07 0.05
C VAL A 75 -10.99 -12.86 0.91
N ASN A 76 -9.72 -12.49 0.90
CA ASN A 76 -8.63 -13.18 1.58
C ASN A 76 -8.17 -12.44 2.84
N ARG A 77 -9.03 -11.66 3.49
CA ARG A 77 -8.68 -10.74 4.59
C ARG A 77 -7.80 -11.35 5.68
N GLY A 78 -8.09 -12.60 6.08
CA GLY A 78 -7.32 -13.30 7.13
C GLY A 78 -5.92 -13.76 6.70
N LEU A 79 -5.60 -13.70 5.40
CA LEU A 79 -4.31 -14.06 4.83
C LEU A 79 -3.43 -12.83 4.58
N TRP A 80 -4.01 -11.64 4.59
CA TRP A 80 -3.28 -10.40 4.39
C TRP A 80 -2.55 -9.96 5.65
N ASN A 81 -1.30 -9.55 5.48
CA ASN A 81 -0.47 -8.97 6.53
C ASN A 81 -0.19 -7.50 6.22
N PHE A 82 -0.24 -6.67 7.25
CA PHE A 82 0.04 -5.24 7.15
C PHE A 82 1.27 -4.97 8.00
N GLY A 83 2.38 -4.56 7.38
CA GLY A 83 3.72 -4.42 7.96
C GLY A 83 4.25 -2.99 7.91
N ARG A 84 5.23 -2.65 8.76
CA ARG A 84 5.97 -1.39 8.63
C ARG A 84 7.02 -1.57 7.53
N LEU A 85 7.18 -0.56 6.67
CA LEU A 85 8.31 -0.50 5.74
C LEU A 85 9.49 0.12 6.48
N GLU A 86 10.57 -0.63 6.61
CA GLU A 86 11.82 -0.11 7.19
C GLU A 86 12.59 0.66 6.12
N ARG A 87 12.99 1.89 6.42
CA ARG A 87 13.88 2.65 5.53
C ARG A 87 15.32 2.42 5.95
N SER A 88 16.18 2.11 4.98
CA SER A 88 17.62 1.98 5.20
C SER A 88 18.19 3.32 5.74
N GLY A 89 18.32 3.44 7.06
CA GLY A 89 18.74 4.66 7.74
C GLY A 89 18.23 4.84 9.17
N GLU A 90 17.25 4.03 9.61
CA GLU A 90 16.73 4.05 10.99
C GLU A 90 17.39 2.93 11.81
N THR A 91 18.56 3.21 12.37
CA THR A 91 19.17 2.50 13.51
C THR A 91 19.27 3.43 14.70
#